data_AF-A0A6G3XUS6-F1
#
_entry.id   AF-A0A6G3XUS6-F1
#
_cell.length_a   1.000
_cell.length_b   1.000
_cell.length_c   1.000
_cell.angle_alpha   90.00
_cell.angle_beta   90.00
_cell.angle_gamma   90.00
#
_symmetry.space_group_name_H-M   'P 1'
#
loop_
_entity.id
_entity.type
_entity.pdbx_description
1 polymer ?
#
loop_
_entity_poly.entity_id
_entity_poly.type
_entity_poly.pdbx_seq_one_letter_code
_entity_poly.pdbx_strand_id
1 'polypeptide(L)'
;LASYGYEGENCLYLVQTDGWAERRLDGELLTVDIIAHPALLRGLEVDRERFTARSSGDPAALRLLRVETRVDPVAYGRASELTLVLTVPAGTPAEQAVAAVRTGEDWPLILTPRPE
;
A
#
# COMPACT_ATOMS: atom_id res chain seq x y z
N LEU A 1 12.09 -4.28 -10.18
CA LEU A 1 11.60 -3.37 -9.12
C LEU A 1 12.67 -2.38 -8.63
N ALA A 2 13.96 -2.65 -8.87
CA ALA A 2 15.12 -1.83 -8.46
C ALA A 2 15.19 -0.35 -8.92
N SER A 3 14.30 0.15 -9.79
CA SER A 3 14.40 1.53 -10.31
C SER A 3 13.60 2.58 -9.53
N TYR A 4 12.71 2.17 -8.63
CA TYR A 4 11.74 3.07 -7.97
C TYR A 4 11.55 2.80 -6.48
N GLY A 5 12.42 1.98 -5.88
CA GLY A 5 12.33 1.58 -4.49
C GLY A 5 13.69 1.23 -3.91
N TYR A 6 13.73 1.11 -2.59
CA TYR A 6 14.90 0.66 -1.86
C TYR A 6 14.66 -0.77 -1.35
N GLU A 7 15.61 -1.65 -1.58
CA GLU A 7 15.62 -3.03 -1.07
C GLU A 7 16.62 -3.10 0.09
N GLY A 8 16.15 -3.50 1.28
CA GLY A 8 16.98 -3.61 2.46
C GLY A 8 16.16 -4.01 3.68
N GLU A 9 16.82 -4.49 4.74
CA GLU A 9 16.13 -4.91 5.98
C GLU A 9 15.01 -5.96 5.75
N ASN A 10 15.22 -6.89 4.81
CA ASN A 10 14.23 -7.92 4.39
C ASN A 10 12.89 -7.34 3.91
N CYS A 11 12.89 -6.11 3.42
CA CYS A 11 11.70 -5.41 2.94
C CYS A 11 11.99 -4.64 1.64
N LEU A 12 10.93 -4.33 0.91
CA LEU A 12 10.97 -3.37 -0.20
C LEU A 12 10.31 -2.06 0.27
N TYR A 13 10.95 -0.93 0.03
CA TYR A 13 10.41 0.40 0.31
C TYR A 13 10.09 1.09 -1.01
N LEU A 14 8.88 1.65 -1.13
CA LEU A 14 8.57 2.56 -2.23
C LEU A 14 8.95 3.98 -1.82
N VAL A 15 9.59 4.73 -2.72
CA VAL A 15 9.85 6.15 -2.45
C VAL A 15 8.51 6.85 -2.31
N GLN A 16 8.35 7.61 -1.21
CA GLN A 16 7.07 8.23 -0.84
C GLN A 16 6.48 9.14 -1.95
N THR A 17 7.32 9.75 -2.78
CA THR A 17 6.89 10.56 -3.94
C THR A 17 6.37 9.73 -5.10
N ASP A 18 6.77 8.46 -5.19
CA ASP A 18 6.41 7.55 -6.27
C ASP A 18 5.16 6.75 -5.91
N GLY A 19 4.91 6.49 -4.63
CA GLY A 19 3.64 5.97 -4.12
C GLY A 19 3.57 5.87 -2.60
N TRP A 20 2.35 5.82 -2.08
CA TRP A 20 2.05 5.89 -0.65
C TRP A 20 0.70 5.23 -0.35
N ALA A 21 0.38 5.09 0.94
CA ALA A 21 -0.93 4.66 1.40
C ALA A 21 -1.73 5.86 1.96
N GLU A 22 -2.96 6.03 1.49
CA GLU A 22 -3.95 6.93 2.10
C GLU A 22 -4.93 6.11 2.94
N ARG A 23 -5.20 6.56 4.16
CA ARG A 23 -6.02 5.83 5.11
C ARG A 23 -7.07 6.75 5.72
N ARG A 24 -8.28 6.23 5.85
CA ARG A 24 -9.41 6.97 6.43
C ARG A 24 -10.29 6.00 7.20
N LEU A 25 -10.69 6.39 8.40
CA LEU A 25 -11.61 5.64 9.24
C LEU A 25 -12.92 6.43 9.40
N ASP A 26 -14.02 5.89 8.90
CA ASP A 26 -15.38 6.44 9.10
C ASP A 26 -16.17 5.50 10.02
N GLY A 27 -16.29 5.86 11.30
CA GLY A 27 -16.84 4.94 12.29
C GLY A 27 -15.98 3.68 12.38
N GLU A 28 -16.51 2.54 11.97
CA GLU A 28 -15.79 1.25 11.94
C GLU A 28 -15.23 0.89 10.57
N LEU A 29 -15.54 1.66 9.52
CA LEU A 29 -15.11 1.36 8.16
C LEU A 29 -13.74 1.97 7.90
N LEU A 30 -12.71 1.12 7.84
CA LEU A 30 -11.38 1.49 7.40
C LEU A 30 -11.28 1.38 5.88
N THR A 31 -10.95 2.48 5.23
CA THR A 31 -10.53 2.52 3.82
C THR A 31 -9.02 2.69 3.75
N VAL A 32 -8.36 1.84 2.97
CA VAL A 32 -6.94 1.98 2.60
C VAL A 32 -6.85 2.07 1.08
N ASP A 33 -6.37 3.20 0.59
CA ASP A 33 -6.12 3.43 -0.83
C ASP A 33 -4.60 3.36 -1.08
N ILE A 34 -4.19 2.57 -2.08
CA ILE A 34 -2.80 2.52 -2.55
C ILE A 34 -2.67 3.49 -3.72
N ILE A 35 -1.79 4.48 -3.57
CA ILE A 35 -1.59 5.54 -4.54
C ILE A 35 -0.22 5.38 -5.21
N ALA A 36 -0.16 5.68 -6.50
CA ALA A 36 1.08 5.81 -7.24
C ALA A 36 1.09 7.05 -8.13
N HIS A 37 2.24 7.69 -8.22
CA HIS A 37 2.47 8.76 -9.17
C HIS A 37 2.56 8.18 -10.61
N PRO A 38 1.98 8.84 -11.63
CA PRO A 38 1.99 8.32 -13.01
C PRO A 38 3.39 8.04 -13.57
N ALA A 39 4.42 8.72 -13.06
CA ALA A 39 5.80 8.50 -13.47
C ALA A 39 6.29 7.07 -13.16
N LEU A 40 5.90 6.53 -12.01
CA LEU A 40 6.19 5.15 -11.60
C LEU A 40 5.63 4.14 -12.61
N LEU A 41 4.38 4.36 -13.05
CA LEU A 41 3.68 3.44 -13.95
C LEU A 41 4.26 3.42 -15.36
N ARG A 42 4.90 4.51 -15.81
CA ARG A 42 5.57 4.55 -17.13
C ARG A 42 6.65 3.49 -17.26
N GLY A 43 7.35 3.19 -16.17
CA GLY A 43 8.42 2.19 -16.16
C GLY A 43 7.95 0.75 -16.00
N LEU A 44 6.66 0.51 -15.73
CA LEU A 44 6.12 -0.81 -15.40
C LEU A 44 5.24 -1.41 -16.51
N GLU A 45 5.17 -0.78 -17.68
CA GLU A 45 4.30 -1.19 -18.81
C GLU A 45 2.82 -1.37 -18.42
N VAL A 46 2.40 -0.72 -17.33
CA VAL A 46 1.02 -0.75 -16.85
C VAL A 46 0.18 0.23 -17.65
N ASP A 47 -0.96 -0.25 -18.12
CA ASP A 47 -1.99 0.57 -18.77
C ASP A 47 -2.64 1.51 -17.73
N ARG A 48 -2.14 2.75 -17.69
CA ARG A 48 -2.59 3.78 -16.76
C ARG A 48 -4.06 4.19 -16.96
N GLU A 49 -4.60 3.98 -18.15
CA GLU A 49 -5.97 4.41 -18.49
C GLU A 49 -7.01 3.59 -17.73
N ARG A 50 -6.61 2.40 -17.24
CA ARG A 50 -7.43 1.57 -16.34
C ARG A 50 -7.65 2.20 -14.96
N PHE A 51 -6.81 3.16 -14.56
CA PHE A 51 -6.89 3.82 -13.26
C PHE A 51 -7.49 5.22 -13.41
N THR A 52 -8.82 5.30 -13.29
CA THR A 52 -9.56 6.56 -13.41
C THR A 52 -9.71 7.30 -12.09
N ALA A 53 -9.54 6.61 -10.96
CA ALA A 53 -9.59 7.22 -9.64
C ALA A 53 -8.29 7.98 -9.30
N ARG A 54 -8.41 9.00 -8.45
CA ARG A 54 -7.29 9.84 -8.00
C ARG A 54 -7.11 9.76 -6.50
N SER A 55 -5.91 10.11 -6.05
CA SER A 55 -5.65 10.38 -4.64
C SER A 55 -6.53 11.51 -4.13
N SER A 56 -6.89 11.45 -2.85
CA SER A 56 -7.62 12.51 -2.18
C SER A 56 -6.76 13.74 -1.93
N GLY A 57 -5.44 13.55 -1.81
CA GLY A 57 -4.47 14.58 -1.46
C GLY A 57 -3.65 15.13 -2.64
N ASP A 58 -3.56 14.39 -3.75
CA ASP A 58 -2.87 14.78 -4.98
C ASP A 58 -3.70 14.36 -6.21
N PRO A 59 -4.40 15.31 -6.88
CA PRO A 59 -5.21 15.02 -8.05
C PRO A 59 -4.43 14.47 -9.27
N ALA A 60 -3.11 14.63 -9.30
CA ALA A 60 -2.26 14.07 -10.36
C ALA A 60 -1.92 12.59 -10.12
N ALA A 61 -1.98 12.14 -8.86
CA ALA A 61 -1.66 10.78 -8.49
C ALA A 61 -2.85 9.82 -8.68
N LEU A 62 -2.54 8.59 -9.05
CA LEU A 62 -3.52 7.57 -9.43
C LEU A 62 -3.77 6.64 -8.25
N ARG A 63 -5.05 6.36 -7.98
CA ARG A 63 -5.40 5.28 -7.05
C ARG A 63 -5.37 3.94 -7.76
N LEU A 64 -4.47 3.06 -7.32
CA LEU A 64 -4.27 1.73 -7.87
C LEU A 64 -5.20 0.70 -7.25
N LEU A 65 -5.37 0.78 -5.93
CA LEU A 65 -6.17 -0.16 -5.16
C LEU A 65 -6.96 0.60 -4.10
N ARG A 66 -8.18 0.12 -3.83
CA ARG A 66 -8.97 0.47 -2.67
C ARG A 66 -9.33 -0.81 -1.93
N VAL A 67 -9.03 -0.84 -0.65
CA VAL A 67 -9.45 -1.91 0.26
C VAL A 67 -10.31 -1.31 1.35
N GLU A 68 -11.42 -1.97 1.64
CA GLU A 68 -12.35 -1.57 2.69
C GLU A 68 -12.58 -2.75 3.62
N THR A 69 -12.51 -2.48 4.93
CA THR A 69 -12.78 -3.50 5.95
C THR A 69 -13.32 -2.86 7.22
N ARG A 70 -14.01 -3.65 8.04
CA ARG A 70 -14.45 -3.21 9.36
C ARG A 70 -13.37 -3.49 10.39
N VAL A 71 -13.08 -2.51 11.23
CA VAL A 71 -12.11 -2.60 12.33
C VAL A 71 -12.68 -2.00 13.60
N ASP A 72 -12.21 -2.46 14.75
CA ASP A 72 -12.40 -1.77 16.03
C ASP A 72 -11.63 -0.43 15.99
N PRO A 73 -12.30 0.73 16.14
CA PRO A 73 -11.65 2.04 16.07
C PRO A 73 -10.60 2.27 17.15
N VAL A 74 -10.81 1.75 18.36
CA VAL A 74 -9.89 1.89 19.50
C VAL A 74 -8.64 1.04 19.30
N ALA A 75 -8.81 -0.17 18.74
CA ALA A 75 -7.69 -1.02 18.38
C ALA A 75 -6.90 -0.41 17.20
N TYR A 76 -7.60 0.06 16.15
CA TYR A 76 -6.97 0.65 14.98
C TYR A 76 -6.24 1.96 15.29
N GLY A 77 -6.71 2.76 16.25
CA GLY A 77 -6.03 3.97 16.69
C GLY A 77 -4.61 3.74 17.25
N ARG A 78 -4.21 2.49 17.47
CA ARG A 78 -2.84 2.10 17.89
C ARG A 78 -1.97 1.59 16.74
N ALA A 79 -2.52 1.52 15.52
CA ALA A 79 -1.78 1.03 14.36
C ALA A 79 -0.67 2.01 13.97
N SER A 80 0.45 1.46 13.46
CA SER A 80 1.53 2.25 12.87
C SER A 80 1.01 3.08 11.69
N GLU A 81 1.67 4.20 11.38
CA GLU A 81 1.38 4.96 10.18
C GLU A 81 1.83 4.28 8.89
N LEU A 82 2.76 3.34 9.00
CA LEU A 82 3.23 2.52 7.89
C LEU A 82 2.18 1.50 7.47
N THR A 83 2.11 1.26 6.16
CA THR A 83 1.27 0.22 5.57
C THR A 83 2.15 -0.86 4.96
N LEU A 84 1.93 -2.11 5.38
CA LEU A 84 2.57 -3.29 4.80
C LEU A 84 1.64 -3.89 3.75
N VAL A 85 2.14 -4.05 2.53
CA VAL A 85 1.43 -4.70 1.43
C VAL A 85 2.09 -6.05 1.15
N LEU A 86 1.29 -7.10 1.26
CA LEU A 86 1.71 -8.49 1.08
C LEU A 86 1.07 -9.05 -0.18
N THR A 87 1.87 -9.68 -1.03
CA THR A 87 1.36 -10.39 -2.21
C THR A 87 1.27 -11.86 -1.88
N VAL A 88 0.07 -12.41 -1.81
CA VAL A 88 -0.18 -13.83 -1.50
C VAL A 88 -1.15 -14.43 -2.50
N PRO A 89 -1.16 -15.76 -2.67
CA PRO A 89 -2.17 -16.45 -3.48
C PRO A 89 -3.60 -16.11 -3.04
N ALA A 90 -4.52 -16.13 -4.00
CA ALA A 90 -5.94 -15.91 -3.71
C ALA A 90 -6.46 -16.97 -2.73
N GLY A 91 -7.16 -16.52 -1.68
CA GLY A 91 -7.69 -17.39 -0.63
C GLY A 91 -6.73 -17.71 0.50
N THR A 92 -5.47 -17.22 0.46
CA THR A 92 -4.55 -17.32 1.59
C THR A 92 -5.11 -16.56 2.81
N PRO A 93 -5.23 -17.21 3.99
CA PRO A 93 -5.60 -16.52 5.23
C PRO A 93 -4.60 -15.44 5.62
N ALA A 94 -5.08 -14.35 6.23
CA ALA A 94 -4.24 -13.22 6.62
C ALA A 94 -3.14 -13.61 7.61
N GLU A 95 -3.45 -14.52 8.54
CA GLU A 95 -2.51 -15.02 9.55
C GLU A 95 -1.35 -15.77 8.90
N GLN A 96 -1.63 -16.52 7.83
CA GLN A 96 -0.61 -17.24 7.07
C GLN A 96 0.29 -16.26 6.29
N ALA A 97 -0.30 -15.23 5.66
CA ALA A 97 0.46 -14.18 4.99
C ALA A 97 1.41 -13.45 5.96
N VAL A 98 0.92 -13.12 7.16
CA VAL A 98 1.73 -12.48 8.21
C VAL A 98 2.81 -13.42 8.73
N ALA A 99 2.52 -14.72 8.87
CA ALA A 99 3.52 -15.70 9.30
C ALA A 99 4.67 -15.83 8.30
N ALA A 100 4.39 -15.88 7.00
CA ALA A 100 5.40 -15.98 5.94
C ALA A 100 6.35 -14.76 5.91
N VAL A 101 5.82 -13.56 6.11
CA VAL A 101 6.66 -12.34 6.23
C VAL A 101 7.55 -12.39 7.46
N ARG A 102 7.05 -12.95 8.57
CA ARG A 102 7.82 -13.09 9.81
C ARG A 102 8.94 -14.11 9.74
N THR A 103 8.87 -15.10 8.84
CA THR A 103 9.99 -16.03 8.61
C THR A 103 11.13 -15.35 7.86
N GLY A 104 10.88 -14.22 7.19
CA GLY A 104 11.83 -13.51 6.35
C GLY A 104 12.00 -14.13 4.96
N GLU A 105 11.21 -15.16 4.62
CA GLU A 105 11.18 -15.78 3.30
C GLU A 105 10.46 -14.89 2.28
N ASP A 106 9.43 -14.16 2.72
CA ASP A 106 8.68 -13.20 1.90
C ASP A 106 8.96 -11.76 2.33
N TRP A 107 9.21 -10.88 1.35
CA TRP A 107 9.49 -9.47 1.61
C TRP A 107 8.24 -8.61 1.39
N PRO A 108 7.79 -7.88 2.42
CA PRO A 108 6.65 -6.98 2.28
C PRO A 108 7.07 -5.73 1.51
N LEU A 109 6.11 -5.13 0.80
CA LEU A 109 6.24 -3.75 0.34
C LEU A 109 5.79 -2.83 1.47
N ILE A 110 6.67 -1.94 1.90
CA ILE A 110 6.40 -0.92 2.91
C ILE A 110 6.05 0.39 2.22
N LEU A 111 4.87 0.90 2.54
CA LEU A 111 4.38 2.20 2.11
C LEU A 111 4.30 3.14 3.30
N THR A 112 4.87 4.32 3.13
CA THR A 112 4.72 5.44 4.07
C THR A 112 3.39 6.16 3.82
N PRO A 113 2.96 7.02 4.77
CA PRO A 113 1.86 7.95 4.54
C PRO A 113 2.14 8.85 3.33
N ARG A 114 1.13 9.62 2.90
CA ARG A 114 1.32 10.65 1.88
C ARG A 114 2.46 11.62 2.28
N PRO A 115 3.26 12.12 1.33
CA PRO A 115 4.15 13.25 1.60
C PRO A 115 3.36 14.51 1.99
N GLU A 116 3.98 15.39 2.78
CA GLU A 116 3.42 16.69 3.18
C GLU A 116 3.55 17.75 2.08
#